data_AF-A0A0F4R4X8-F1
#
_entry.id   AF-A0A0F4R4X8-F1
#
_cell.length_a   1.000
_cell.length_b   1.000
_cell.length_c   1.000
_cell.angle_alpha   90.00
_cell.angle_beta   90.00
_cell.angle_gamma   90.00
#
_symmetry.space_group_name_H-M   'P 1'
#
loop_
_entity.id
_entity.type
_entity.pdbx_description
1 polymer ?
#
loop_
_entity_poly.entity_id
_entity_poly.type
_entity_poly.pdbx_seq_one_letter_code
_entity_poly.pdbx_strand_id
1 'polypeptide(L)'
;MFEVKMTINGKPMTEANIKNELEKAMFETVVEEIKETVESAVSKDEALQIKIDVIGTDVEALSLNISGPDDIVAKIEAALVE
;
A
#
# COMPACT_ATOMS: atom_id res chain seq x y z
N MET A 1 7.49 5.74 9.96
CA MET A 1 6.35 5.11 9.26
C MET A 1 6.35 5.63 7.84
N PHE A 2 6.30 4.74 6.86
CA PHE A 2 6.09 5.10 5.47
C PHE A 2 4.61 5.40 5.21
N GLU A 3 4.33 6.14 4.15
CA GLU A 3 2.98 6.57 3.83
C GLU A 3 2.34 5.60 2.82
N VAL A 4 1.20 5.01 3.22
CA VAL A 4 0.36 4.20 2.33
C VAL A 4 -0.89 5.01 1.99
N LYS A 5 -1.10 5.26 0.70
CA LYS A 5 -2.25 5.98 0.18
C LYS A 5 -3.07 5.08 -0.71
N MET A 6 -4.32 4.85 -0.37
CA MET A 6 -5.22 4.08 -1.23
C MET A 6 -6.19 5.02 -1.95
N THR A 7 -6.39 4.81 -3.25
CA THR A 7 -7.32 5.57 -4.09
C THR A 7 -8.16 4.59 -4.90
N ILE A 8 -9.48 4.57 -4.66
CA ILE A 8 -10.43 3.77 -5.42
C ILE A 8 -11.32 4.71 -6.24
N ASN A 9 -11.42 4.46 -7.54
CA ASN A 9 -12.27 5.24 -8.45
C ASN A 9 -11.99 6.76 -8.38
N GLY A 10 -10.70 7.11 -8.34
CA GLY A 10 -10.23 8.50 -8.22
C GLY A 10 -10.53 9.17 -6.88
N LYS A 11 -11.05 8.43 -5.89
CA LYS A 11 -11.33 8.92 -4.54
C LYS A 11 -10.34 8.31 -3.55
N PRO A 12 -9.65 9.12 -2.74
CA PRO A 12 -8.76 8.59 -1.73
C PRO A 12 -9.59 7.87 -0.66
N MET A 13 -9.29 6.60 -0.40
CA MET A 13 -9.84 5.79 0.69
C MET A 13 -9.20 6.22 2.00
N THR A 14 -9.58 7.39 2.48
CA THR A 14 -9.23 7.90 3.81
C THR A 14 -10.43 7.73 4.74
N GLU A 15 -10.22 7.82 6.05
CA GLU A 15 -11.30 7.76 7.05
C GLU A 15 -12.46 8.73 6.76
N ALA A 16 -12.19 9.83 6.06
CA ALA A 16 -13.20 10.81 5.65
C ALA A 16 -14.04 10.39 4.43
N ASN A 17 -13.54 9.45 3.61
CA ASN A 17 -14.19 9.00 2.37
C ASN A 17 -14.69 7.55 2.44
N ILE A 18 -14.14 6.75 3.34
CA ILE A 18 -14.61 5.39 3.65
C ILE A 18 -16.04 5.51 4.17
N LYS A 19 -16.99 4.91 3.47
CA LYS A 19 -18.41 5.06 3.80
C LYS A 19 -18.90 3.98 4.75
N ASN A 20 -18.34 2.78 4.63
CA ASN A 20 -18.80 1.60 5.34
C ASN A 20 -17.66 0.89 6.07
N GLU A 21 -18.00 0.16 7.14
CA GLU A 21 -17.04 -0.63 7.92
C GLU A 21 -16.33 -1.70 7.08
N LEU A 22 -16.98 -2.23 6.05
CA LEU A 22 -16.38 -3.19 5.13
C LEU A 22 -15.21 -2.58 4.32
N GLU A 23 -15.40 -1.37 3.77
CA GLU A 23 -14.34 -0.65 3.07
C GLU A 23 -13.19 -0.30 4.01
N LYS A 24 -13.51 0.05 5.27
CA LYS A 24 -12.51 0.31 6.31
C LYS A 24 -11.68 -0.93 6.63
N ALA A 25 -12.35 -2.05 6.91
CA ALA A 25 -11.69 -3.30 7.26
C ALA A 25 -10.80 -3.79 6.11
N MET A 26 -11.25 -3.65 4.86
CA MET A 26 -10.43 -3.96 3.68
C MET A 26 -9.23 -3.02 3.56
N PHE A 27 -9.41 -1.71 3.73
CA PHE A 27 -8.30 -0.75 3.74
C PHE A 27 -7.27 -1.09 4.80
N GLU A 28 -7.71 -1.33 6.04
CA GLU A 28 -6.83 -1.67 7.15
C GLU A 28 -6.09 -2.99 6.89
N THR A 29 -6.77 -4.01 6.38
CA THR A 29 -6.16 -5.30 6.03
C THR A 29 -5.07 -5.13 4.96
N VAL A 30 -5.38 -4.42 3.87
CA VAL A 30 -4.41 -4.19 2.77
C VAL A 30 -3.21 -3.38 3.26
N VAL A 31 -3.45 -2.33 4.07
CA VAL A 31 -2.36 -1.52 4.64
C VAL A 31 -1.49 -2.34 5.59
N GLU A 32 -2.09 -3.24 6.36
CA GLU A 32 -1.39 -4.11 7.30
C GLU A 32 -0.56 -5.17 6.56
N GLU A 33 -1.12 -5.84 5.54
CA GLU A 33 -0.37 -6.78 4.69
C GLU A 33 0.81 -6.10 4.00
N ILE A 34 0.59 -4.94 3.36
CA ILE A 34 1.67 -4.18 2.72
C ILE A 34 2.74 -3.81 3.75
N LYS A 35 2.34 -3.42 4.97
CA LYS A 35 3.27 -3.14 6.06
C LYS A 35 4.10 -4.33 6.45
N GLU A 36 3.46 -5.46 6.65
CA GLU A 36 4.15 -6.69 7.02
C GLU A 36 5.14 -7.11 5.94
N THR A 37 4.73 -7.12 4.67
CA THR A 37 5.59 -7.45 3.53
C THR A 37 6.77 -6.49 3.42
N VAL A 38 6.53 -5.17 3.51
CA VAL A 38 7.59 -4.16 3.42
C VAL A 38 8.56 -4.27 4.58
N GLU A 39 8.08 -4.39 5.83
CA GLU A 39 8.94 -4.54 7.00
C GLU A 39 9.71 -5.88 7.01
N SER A 40 9.22 -6.89 6.30
CA SER A 40 9.91 -8.17 6.10
C SER A 40 10.95 -8.10 4.97
N ALA A 41 10.63 -7.40 3.88
CA ALA A 41 11.49 -7.30 2.69
C ALA A 41 12.65 -6.30 2.88
N VAL A 42 12.42 -5.20 3.60
CA VAL A 42 13.38 -4.09 3.72
C VAL A 42 13.48 -3.58 5.16
N SER A 43 14.61 -2.95 5.48
CA SER A 43 14.83 -2.41 6.83
C SER A 43 13.90 -1.22 7.12
N LYS A 44 13.62 -0.91 8.39
CA LYS A 44 12.81 0.26 8.77
C LYS A 44 13.29 1.58 8.16
N ASP A 45 14.61 1.77 8.06
CA ASP A 45 15.21 2.96 7.43
C ASP A 45 14.99 2.99 5.91
N GLU A 46 15.07 1.84 5.24
CA GLU A 46 14.77 1.69 3.81
C GLU A 46 13.27 1.94 3.55
N ALA A 47 12.41 1.39 4.40
CA ALA A 47 10.96 1.58 4.32
C ALA A 47 10.58 3.07 4.42
N LEU A 48 11.30 3.88 5.21
CA LEU A 48 11.06 5.32 5.31
C LEU A 48 11.35 6.09 4.00
N GLN A 49 12.09 5.50 3.07
CA GLN A 49 12.44 6.11 1.79
C GLN A 49 11.48 5.77 0.66
N ILE A 50 10.53 4.86 0.90
CA ILE A 50 9.51 4.49 -0.07
C ILE A 50 8.16 5.13 0.24
N LYS A 51 7.35 5.23 -0.80
CA LYS A 51 5.95 5.64 -0.75
C LYS A 51 5.13 4.61 -1.51
N ILE A 52 3.99 4.22 -0.93
CA ILE A 52 3.13 3.20 -1.55
C ILE A 52 1.77 3.82 -1.82
N ASP A 53 1.40 3.86 -3.09
CA ASP A 53 0.10 4.32 -3.55
C ASP A 53 -0.66 3.12 -4.13
N VAL A 54 -1.74 2.70 -3.47
CA VAL A 54 -2.64 1.64 -3.94
C VAL A 54 -3.74 2.31 -4.75
N ILE A 55 -3.76 2.12 -6.07
CA ILE A 55 -4.69 2.78 -6.98
C ILE A 55 -5.50 1.71 -7.70
N GLY A 56 -6.83 1.81 -7.66
CA GLY A 56 -7.71 0.90 -8.38
C GLY A 56 -9.02 1.55 -8.79
N THR A 57 -9.75 0.91 -9.69
CA THR A 57 -11.16 1.30 -9.94
C THR A 57 -12.08 0.69 -8.89
N ASP A 58 -11.72 -0.49 -8.37
CA ASP A 58 -12.49 -1.31 -7.45
C ASP A 58 -11.55 -2.09 -6.52
N VAL A 59 -12.07 -2.65 -5.43
CA VAL A 59 -11.32 -3.47 -4.48
C VAL A 59 -10.71 -4.74 -5.09
N GLU A 60 -11.30 -5.22 -6.18
CA GLU A 60 -10.80 -6.37 -6.94
C GLU A 60 -9.77 -5.97 -8.02
N ALA A 61 -9.67 -4.67 -8.32
CA ALA A 61 -8.82 -4.11 -9.37
C ALA A 61 -7.81 -3.10 -8.78
N LEU A 62 -7.16 -3.49 -7.68
CA LEU A 62 -6.14 -2.69 -7.01
C LEU A 62 -4.78 -2.91 -7.66
N SER A 63 -4.09 -1.82 -7.94
CA SER A 63 -2.70 -1.80 -8.40
C SER A 63 -1.84 -1.12 -7.34
N LEU A 64 -0.73 -1.73 -6.99
CA LEU A 64 0.26 -1.11 -6.10
C LEU A 64 1.25 -0.31 -6.93
N ASN A 65 1.42 0.96 -6.59
CA ASN A 65 2.44 1.83 -7.14
C ASN A 65 3.42 2.19 -6.03
N ILE A 66 4.60 1.60 -6.07
CA ILE A 66 5.66 1.83 -5.10
C ILE A 66 6.64 2.83 -5.72
N SER A 67 7.00 3.88 -4.98
CA SER A 67 7.94 4.90 -5.41
C SER A 67 9.03 5.06 -4.37
N GLY A 68 10.29 5.12 -4.81
CA GLY A 68 11.44 5.21 -3.93
C GLY A 68 12.72 4.83 -4.68
N PRO A 69 13.81 4.54 -3.96
CA PRO A 69 15.04 4.04 -4.58
C PRO A 69 14.80 2.70 -5.27
N ASP A 70 15.24 2.57 -6.53
CA ASP A 70 14.99 1.38 -7.37
C ASP A 70 15.37 0.05 -6.68
N ASP A 71 16.47 0.04 -5.93
CA ASP A 71 16.96 -1.13 -5.19
C ASP A 71 15.96 -1.61 -4.12
N ILE A 72 15.27 -0.67 -3.46
CA ILE A 72 14.29 -0.95 -2.41
C ILE A 72 12.95 -1.35 -3.04
N VAL A 73 12.54 -0.61 -4.08
CA VAL A 73 11.31 -0.91 -4.83
C VAL A 73 11.34 -2.33 -5.37
N ALA A 74 12.44 -2.73 -6.01
CA ALA A 74 12.59 -4.08 -6.56
C ALA A 74 12.50 -5.18 -5.50
N LYS A 75 13.04 -4.97 -4.28
CA LYS A 75 12.91 -5.93 -3.16
C LYS A 75 11.45 -6.11 -2.73
N ILE A 76 10.70 -5.02 -2.66
CA ILE A 76 9.31 -5.04 -2.22
C ILE A 76 8.42 -5.64 -3.31
N GLU A 77 8.63 -5.26 -4.57
CA GLU A 77 7.92 -5.86 -5.70
C GLU A 77 8.16 -7.37 -5.78
N ALA A 78 9.40 -7.83 -5.56
CA ALA A 78 9.70 -9.25 -5.48
C ALA A 78 8.96 -9.95 -4.33
N ALA A 79 8.82 -9.30 -3.18
CA ALA A 79 8.12 -9.85 -2.02
C ALA A 79 6.59 -9.85 -2.14
N LEU A 80 6.01 -9.01 -3.02
CA LEU A 80 4.56 -8.91 -3.26
C LEU A 80 4.07 -9.83 -4.39
N VAL A 81 4.96 -10.34 -5.22
CA VAL A 81 4.64 -11.23 -6.36
C VAL A 81 4.68 -12.72 -5.98
N GLU A 82 5.28 -13.07 -4.84
CA GLU A 82 5.45 -14.44 -4.34
C GLU A 82 4.18 -15.01 -3.69
#